data_AF-C5BQD5-F1
#
_entry.id   AF-C5BQD5-F1
#
_cell.length_a   1.000
_cell.length_b   1.000
_cell.length_c   1.000
_cell.angle_alpha   90.00
_cell.angle_beta   90.00
_cell.angle_gamma   90.00
#
_symmetry.space_group_name_H-M   'P 1'
#
loop_
_entity.id
_entity.type
_entity.pdbx_description
1 polymer ?
#
loop_
_entity_poly.entity_id
_entity_poly.type
_entity_poly.pdbx_seq_one_letter_code
_entity_poly.pdbx_strand_id
1 'polypeptide(L)'
;MENTPAPAAHSSVRSLRSLQAPVCGLLLSFLLSCSQYEFTLNEKTLYDPTTFRRELSLKDKDLENCVKNVVNEQQITAARQVRQLLCGPGKILSLEGIEIFNRVQQLGLAKNTIENISSLAALRELRHINLADNAITDASILDELEQLQYVDLSGNPELNCASTAKLQARKQIELLLPKHCRQE
;
A
#
# COMPACT_ATOMS: atom_id res chain seq x y z
N MET A 1 -58.70 31.44 40.64
CA MET A 1 -60.00 30.76 40.54
C MET A 1 -60.15 30.42 39.06
N GLU A 2 -59.77 29.21 38.64
CA GLU A 2 -60.57 27.97 38.73
C GLU A 2 -61.62 27.89 37.58
N ASN A 3 -61.85 26.76 36.91
CA ASN A 3 -61.44 25.39 37.24
C ASN A 3 -61.38 24.43 36.02
N THR A 4 -60.62 23.32 36.16
CA THR A 4 -60.85 21.99 35.49
C THR A 4 -60.75 21.84 33.95
N PRO A 5 -60.66 20.61 33.38
CA PRO A 5 -59.83 19.46 33.78
C PRO A 5 -59.22 18.62 32.60
N ALA A 6 -58.50 17.55 32.99
CA ALA A 6 -58.39 16.23 32.32
C ALA A 6 -57.51 16.02 31.05
N PRO A 7 -56.43 15.20 31.16
CA PRO A 7 -55.72 14.57 30.03
C PRO A 7 -55.93 13.03 29.94
N ALA A 8 -56.05 12.50 28.73
CA ALA A 8 -56.00 11.07 28.36
C ALA A 8 -55.88 10.96 26.81
N ALA A 9 -55.23 10.00 26.15
CA ALA A 9 -54.26 8.94 26.51
C ALA A 9 -53.53 8.53 25.16
N HIS A 10 -52.98 7.35 24.85
CA HIS A 10 -52.87 6.05 25.52
C HIS A 10 -51.75 5.17 24.88
N SER A 11 -50.86 4.59 25.70
CA SER A 11 -49.94 3.47 25.35
C SER A 11 -48.78 3.78 24.36
N SER A 12 -47.70 3.00 24.25
CA SER A 12 -47.36 1.71 24.89
C SER A 12 -45.91 1.66 25.38
N VAL A 13 -45.66 0.93 26.47
CA VAL A 13 -44.31 0.65 27.00
C VAL A 13 -43.75 -0.64 26.38
N ARG A 14 -42.44 -0.67 26.09
CA ARG A 14 -41.64 -1.91 26.07
C ARG A 14 -40.41 -1.72 26.95
N SER A 15 -40.50 -2.19 28.19
CA SER A 15 -39.39 -2.20 29.13
C SER A 15 -38.49 -3.42 28.93
N LEU A 16 -37.19 -3.16 29.00
CA LEU A 16 -36.10 -4.02 29.48
C LEU A 16 -36.39 -5.52 29.63
N ARG A 17 -35.66 -6.35 28.88
CA ARG A 17 -35.14 -7.61 29.43
C ARG A 17 -33.65 -7.46 29.70
N SER A 18 -33.29 -7.46 30.99
CA SER A 18 -31.96 -7.88 31.40
C SER A 18 -31.79 -9.36 31.04
N LEU A 19 -30.83 -9.66 30.15
CA LEU A 19 -30.30 -11.00 30.03
C LEU A 19 -28.93 -11.00 30.70
N GLN A 20 -28.76 -11.86 31.70
CA GLN A 20 -27.48 -12.05 32.39
C GLN A 20 -26.44 -12.48 31.35
N ALA A 21 -25.22 -11.95 31.43
CA ALA A 21 -24.10 -12.44 30.63
C ALA A 21 -23.71 -13.86 31.11
N PRO A 22 -23.90 -14.93 30.33
CA PRO A 22 -23.47 -16.27 30.69
C PRO A 22 -22.08 -16.53 30.10
N VAL A 23 -21.22 -17.19 30.88
CA VAL A 23 -20.02 -17.87 30.37
C VAL A 23 -19.02 -16.94 29.65
N CYS A 24 -18.18 -16.28 30.44
CA CYS A 24 -16.85 -15.85 30.01
C CYS A 24 -15.97 -17.10 29.80
N GLY A 25 -16.24 -17.85 28.73
CA GLY A 25 -15.77 -19.24 28.58
C GLY A 25 -15.77 -19.79 27.14
N LEU A 26 -15.71 -18.91 26.14
CA LEU A 26 -15.22 -19.25 24.80
C LEU A 26 -13.92 -18.49 24.52
N LEU A 27 -12.91 -18.83 25.32
CA LEU A 27 -11.53 -18.43 25.07
C LEU A 27 -11.04 -19.03 23.73
N LEU A 28 -10.18 -18.27 23.02
CA LEU A 28 -9.41 -18.71 21.83
C LEU A 28 -10.13 -18.83 20.47
N SER A 29 -11.29 -18.20 20.24
CA SER A 29 -11.84 -18.02 18.87
C SER A 29 -12.17 -16.59 18.43
N PHE A 30 -12.31 -15.64 19.38
CA PHE A 30 -12.72 -14.25 19.09
C PHE A 30 -11.55 -13.25 18.93
N LEU A 31 -10.50 -13.63 18.19
CA LEU A 31 -9.46 -12.70 17.70
C LEU A 31 -9.69 -12.31 16.22
N LEU A 32 -10.96 -12.28 15.79
CA LEU A 32 -11.37 -11.85 14.45
C LEU A 32 -11.31 -10.31 14.32
N SER A 33 -10.08 -9.83 14.10
CA SER A 33 -9.66 -8.56 13.51
C SER A 33 -10.56 -7.33 13.65
N CYS A 34 -10.04 -6.28 14.30
CA CYS A 34 -10.60 -4.93 14.23
C CYS A 34 -10.52 -4.27 12.83
N SER A 35 -10.00 -4.94 11.80
CA SER A 35 -9.84 -4.37 10.44
C SER A 35 -11.13 -4.19 9.65
N GLN A 36 -12.29 -4.56 10.19
CA GLN A 36 -13.59 -4.50 9.50
C GLN A 36 -14.66 -3.66 10.24
N TYR A 37 -14.31 -3.03 11.36
CA TYR A 37 -15.25 -2.24 12.17
C TYR A 37 -14.93 -0.74 12.10
N GLU A 38 -15.92 0.06 11.70
CA GLU A 38 -15.90 1.51 11.93
C GLU A 38 -16.23 1.79 13.40
N PHE A 39 -15.53 2.75 14.01
CA PHE A 39 -15.84 3.25 15.35
C PHE A 39 -16.23 4.73 15.30
N THR A 40 -17.47 5.02 15.69
CA THR A 40 -18.04 6.37 15.77
C THR A 40 -18.30 6.76 17.23
N LEU A 41 -18.14 8.04 17.54
CA LEU A 41 -18.46 8.64 18.83
C LEU A 41 -19.20 9.95 18.59
N ASN A 42 -20.44 10.06 19.09
CA ASN A 42 -21.31 11.22 18.88
C ASN A 42 -21.39 11.62 17.40
N GLU A 43 -21.78 10.65 16.55
CA GLU A 43 -21.90 10.77 15.08
C GLU A 43 -20.59 11.03 14.31
N LYS A 44 -19.46 11.28 15.01
CA LYS A 44 -18.14 11.44 14.39
C LYS A 44 -17.39 10.12 14.32
N THR A 45 -17.04 9.69 13.11
CA THR A 45 -16.08 8.60 12.86
C THR A 45 -14.71 8.94 13.48
N LEU A 46 -14.23 8.07 14.36
CA LEU A 46 -12.90 8.13 14.97
C LEU A 46 -11.93 7.11 14.37
N TYR A 47 -12.44 6.02 13.79
CA TYR A 47 -11.68 5.02 13.04
C TYR A 47 -12.54 4.42 11.93
N ASP A 48 -12.06 4.50 10.69
CA ASP A 48 -12.62 3.78 9.54
C ASP A 48 -11.46 3.03 8.85
N PRO A 49 -11.48 1.68 8.80
CA PRO A 49 -10.44 0.88 8.16
C PRO A 49 -10.46 0.96 6.62
N THR A 50 -11.41 1.66 6.01
CA THR A 50 -11.54 1.89 4.57
C THR A 50 -10.96 3.22 4.10
N THR A 51 -10.85 4.24 4.98
CA THR A 51 -10.37 5.60 4.66
C THR A 51 -9.13 5.59 3.77
N PHE A 52 -8.10 4.83 4.17
CA PHE A 52 -6.86 4.72 3.40
C PHE A 52 -7.07 4.25 1.94
N ARG A 53 -8.00 3.33 1.69
CA ARG A 53 -8.29 2.83 0.33
C ARG A 53 -9.21 3.77 -0.45
N ARG A 54 -10.11 4.49 0.23
CA ARG A 54 -10.99 5.51 -0.36
C ARG A 54 -10.22 6.76 -0.80
N GLU A 55 -9.23 7.17 -0.01
CA GLU A 55 -8.47 8.42 -0.18
C GLU A 55 -7.12 8.21 -0.89
N LEU A 56 -6.75 6.97 -1.23
CA LEU A 56 -5.56 6.66 -2.01
C LEU A 56 -5.63 7.34 -3.39
N SER A 57 -4.71 8.28 -3.61
CA SER A 57 -4.47 8.95 -4.89
C SER A 57 -2.97 8.97 -5.18
N LEU A 58 -2.59 8.55 -6.39
CA LEU A 58 -1.22 8.62 -6.92
C LEU A 58 -1.22 9.50 -8.18
N LYS A 59 -0.04 9.95 -8.63
CA LYS A 59 0.07 10.81 -9.82
C LYS A 59 -0.34 10.08 -11.09
N ASP A 60 0.18 8.87 -11.24
CA ASP A 60 -0.04 7.98 -12.37
C ASP A 60 -1.28 7.10 -12.11
N LYS A 61 -2.19 7.02 -13.08
CA LYS A 61 -3.46 6.30 -12.90
C LYS A 61 -3.38 4.81 -13.16
N ASP A 62 -2.42 4.32 -13.93
CA ASP A 62 -2.20 2.88 -14.07
C ASP A 62 -1.50 2.31 -12.82
N LEU A 63 -0.59 3.09 -12.21
CA LEU A 63 -0.04 2.78 -10.89
C LEU A 63 -1.12 2.86 -9.80
N GLU A 64 -1.94 3.91 -9.79
CA GLU A 64 -3.05 4.05 -8.83
C GLU A 64 -4.02 2.87 -8.92
N ASN A 65 -4.39 2.45 -10.13
CA ASN A 65 -5.28 1.30 -10.34
C ASN A 65 -4.64 -0.01 -9.86
N CYS A 66 -3.37 -0.26 -10.19
CA CYS A 66 -2.65 -1.43 -9.67
C CYS A 66 -2.64 -1.46 -8.13
N VAL A 67 -2.21 -0.37 -7.50
CA VAL A 67 -2.09 -0.31 -6.04
C VAL A 67 -3.47 -0.40 -5.39
N LYS A 68 -4.52 0.20 -5.97
CA LYS A 68 -5.91 0.05 -5.52
C LYS A 68 -6.38 -1.41 -5.54
N ASN A 69 -6.05 -2.18 -6.57
CA ASN A 69 -6.36 -3.61 -6.61
C ASN A 69 -5.67 -4.35 -5.46
N VAL A 70 -4.34 -4.19 -5.31
CA VAL A 70 -3.56 -4.85 -4.25
C VAL A 70 -4.10 -4.52 -2.85
N VAL A 71 -4.38 -3.25 -2.54
CA VAL A 71 -4.87 -2.89 -1.19
C VAL A 71 -6.31 -3.33 -0.94
N ASN A 72 -7.15 -3.45 -1.97
CA ASN A 72 -8.51 -3.97 -1.84
C ASN A 72 -8.52 -5.49 -1.64
N GLU A 73 -7.80 -6.25 -2.48
CA GLU A 73 -7.71 -7.71 -2.41
C GLU A 73 -7.12 -8.17 -1.07
N GLN A 74 -6.07 -7.50 -0.59
CA GLN A 74 -5.40 -7.81 0.68
C GLN A 74 -6.05 -7.13 1.90
N GLN A 75 -7.20 -6.44 1.73
CA GLN A 75 -7.93 -5.71 2.78
C GLN A 75 -7.06 -4.74 3.61
N ILE A 76 -6.07 -4.10 2.97
CA ILE A 76 -5.07 -3.26 3.63
C ILE A 76 -5.71 -1.96 4.14
N THR A 77 -5.49 -1.65 5.41
CA THR A 77 -6.06 -0.49 6.11
C THR A 77 -5.06 0.65 6.30
N ALA A 78 -3.76 0.42 6.06
CA ALA A 78 -2.73 1.46 6.03
C ALA A 78 -1.53 1.07 5.14
N ALA A 79 -0.96 2.04 4.41
CA ALA A 79 0.19 1.84 3.51
C ALA A 79 1.37 1.05 4.12
N ARG A 80 1.63 1.21 5.43
CA ARG A 80 2.68 0.48 6.18
C ARG A 80 2.54 -1.05 6.18
N GLN A 81 1.39 -1.59 5.78
CA GLN A 81 1.16 -3.04 5.67
C GLN A 81 1.60 -3.61 4.32
N VAL A 82 1.72 -2.78 3.28
CA VAL A 82 2.10 -3.23 1.94
C VAL A 82 3.56 -3.67 1.97
N ARG A 83 3.80 -4.96 1.70
CA ARG A 83 5.15 -5.55 1.62
C ARG A 83 5.59 -5.88 0.19
N GLN A 84 4.63 -6.00 -0.72
CA GLN A 84 4.85 -6.35 -2.12
C GLN A 84 3.90 -5.51 -2.99
N LEU A 85 4.40 -4.99 -4.10
CA LEU A 85 3.61 -4.37 -5.17
C LEU A 85 4.05 -4.98 -6.50
N LEU A 86 3.11 -5.48 -7.31
CA LEU A 86 3.37 -6.09 -8.62
C LEU A 86 2.48 -5.39 -9.64
N CYS A 87 3.04 -4.43 -10.38
CA CYS A 87 2.35 -3.51 -11.27
C CYS A 87 2.95 -3.54 -12.69
N GLY A 88 3.01 -4.73 -13.29
CA GLY A 88 3.51 -4.93 -14.65
C GLY A 88 2.98 -6.23 -15.27
N PRO A 89 2.75 -6.30 -16.60
CA PRO A 89 2.94 -5.24 -17.59
C PRO A 89 1.86 -4.13 -17.50
N GLY A 90 2.16 -2.94 -17.99
CA GLY A 90 1.28 -1.78 -17.93
C GLY A 90 1.71 -0.61 -18.83
N LYS A 91 1.36 0.61 -18.43
CA LYS A 91 1.72 1.89 -19.08
C LYS A 91 2.17 2.95 -18.08
N ILE A 92 2.69 2.53 -16.92
CA ILE A 92 3.10 3.43 -15.86
C ILE A 92 4.24 4.32 -16.38
N LEU A 93 4.09 5.62 -16.20
CA LEU A 93 5.04 6.68 -16.59
C LEU A 93 5.70 7.30 -15.34
N SER A 94 4.96 7.45 -14.24
CA SER A 94 5.43 8.08 -13.01
C SER A 94 5.21 7.22 -11.77
N LEU A 95 6.15 7.30 -10.84
CA LEU A 95 6.08 6.68 -9.51
C LEU A 95 5.70 7.67 -8.39
N GLU A 96 5.42 8.93 -8.72
CA GLU A 96 5.07 9.99 -7.75
C GLU A 96 3.83 9.61 -6.94
N GLY A 97 4.01 9.53 -5.61
CA GLY A 97 3.03 9.06 -4.63
C GLY A 97 3.38 7.69 -4.02
N ILE A 98 4.28 6.90 -4.62
CA ILE A 98 4.67 5.57 -4.10
C ILE A 98 5.44 5.65 -2.76
N GLU A 99 5.96 6.83 -2.41
CA GLU A 99 6.78 7.09 -1.22
C GLU A 99 6.05 6.76 0.10
N ILE A 100 4.71 6.78 0.09
CA ILE A 100 3.88 6.39 1.24
C ILE A 100 4.02 4.91 1.61
N PHE A 101 4.48 4.07 0.66
CA PHE A 101 4.64 2.63 0.80
C PHE A 101 6.04 2.22 1.28
N ASN A 102 6.69 3.04 2.12
CA ASN A 102 8.06 2.84 2.65
C ASN A 102 8.35 1.53 3.41
N ARG A 103 7.40 0.59 3.45
CA ARG A 103 7.50 -0.77 4.01
C ARG A 103 7.49 -1.87 2.94
N VAL A 104 7.43 -1.53 1.66
CA VAL A 104 7.57 -2.48 0.55
C VAL A 104 8.98 -3.04 0.50
N GLN A 105 9.08 -4.36 0.32
CA GLN A 105 10.32 -5.14 0.25
C GLN A 105 10.49 -5.79 -1.13
N GLN A 106 9.42 -5.90 -1.92
CA GLN A 106 9.42 -6.41 -3.29
C GLN A 106 8.58 -5.51 -4.21
N LEU A 107 9.17 -5.01 -5.30
CA LEU A 107 8.52 -4.11 -6.25
C LEU A 107 8.71 -4.59 -7.69
N GLY A 108 7.65 -5.09 -8.31
CA GLY A 108 7.61 -5.46 -9.73
C GLY A 108 6.97 -4.34 -10.55
N LEU A 109 7.74 -3.75 -11.47
CA LEU A 109 7.34 -2.68 -12.38
C LEU A 109 7.75 -3.00 -13.84
N ALA A 110 8.07 -4.26 -14.12
CA ALA A 110 8.50 -4.72 -15.44
C ALA A 110 7.47 -4.41 -16.53
N LYS A 111 7.93 -4.10 -17.76
CA LYS A 111 7.08 -3.87 -18.94
C LYS A 111 6.11 -2.69 -18.74
N ASN A 112 6.69 -1.54 -18.42
CA ASN A 112 6.02 -0.24 -18.33
C ASN A 112 6.80 0.79 -19.17
N THR A 113 6.54 2.07 -18.96
CA THR A 113 7.16 3.20 -19.68
C THR A 113 7.83 4.18 -18.71
N ILE A 114 8.42 3.66 -17.63
CA ILE A 114 9.01 4.47 -16.57
C ILE A 114 10.39 4.98 -17.03
N GLU A 115 10.58 6.29 -17.01
CA GLU A 115 11.88 6.94 -17.24
C GLU A 115 12.55 7.36 -15.93
N ASN A 116 11.77 7.92 -15.00
CA ASN A 116 12.26 8.52 -13.76
C ASN A 116 11.83 7.69 -12.53
N ILE A 117 12.82 7.19 -11.79
CA ILE A 117 12.63 6.36 -10.60
C ILE A 117 13.04 7.04 -9.28
N SER A 118 13.21 8.37 -9.26
CA SER A 118 13.64 9.13 -8.07
C SER A 118 12.76 8.91 -6.82
N SER A 119 11.46 8.72 -6.98
CA SER A 119 10.52 8.33 -5.90
C SER A 119 10.91 7.07 -5.13
N LEU A 120 11.78 6.21 -5.68
CA LEU A 120 12.26 5.01 -4.99
C LEU A 120 13.11 5.32 -3.74
N ALA A 121 13.67 6.52 -3.59
CA ALA A 121 14.51 6.92 -2.45
C ALA A 121 13.84 6.74 -1.07
N ALA A 122 12.51 6.80 -1.02
CA ALA A 122 11.71 6.60 0.20
C ALA A 122 11.56 5.11 0.60
N LEU A 123 11.76 4.17 -0.33
CA LEU A 123 11.50 2.74 -0.18
C LEU A 123 12.69 2.00 0.43
N ARG A 124 13.17 2.47 1.59
CA ARG A 124 14.42 1.99 2.22
C ARG A 124 14.40 0.54 2.74
N GLU A 125 13.23 -0.09 2.80
CA GLU A 125 13.12 -1.54 3.06
C GLU A 125 13.19 -2.41 1.80
N LEU A 126 13.31 -1.83 0.60
CA LEU A 126 13.26 -2.56 -0.66
C LEU A 126 14.44 -3.53 -0.83
N ARG A 127 14.12 -4.79 -1.13
CA ARG A 127 15.09 -5.89 -1.29
C ARG A 127 15.14 -6.41 -2.71
N HIS A 128 13.98 -6.55 -3.35
CA HIS A 128 13.87 -7.06 -4.71
C HIS A 128 13.13 -6.03 -5.55
N ILE A 129 13.73 -5.60 -6.66
CA ILE A 129 13.09 -4.73 -7.62
C ILE A 129 13.27 -5.27 -9.03
N ASN A 130 12.18 -5.30 -9.81
CA ASN A 130 12.23 -5.58 -11.23
C ASN A 130 11.67 -4.37 -12.00
N LEU A 131 12.56 -3.70 -12.74
CA LEU A 131 12.32 -2.57 -13.62
C LEU A 131 12.60 -2.96 -15.09
N ALA A 132 12.56 -4.25 -15.43
CA ALA A 132 12.88 -4.72 -16.77
C ALA A 132 11.92 -4.16 -17.83
N ASP A 133 12.37 -4.03 -19.07
CA ASP A 133 11.58 -3.52 -20.19
C ASP A 133 10.88 -2.18 -19.85
N ASN A 134 11.68 -1.14 -19.55
CA ASN A 134 11.26 0.23 -19.27
C ASN A 134 12.15 1.23 -20.04
N ALA A 135 12.04 2.54 -19.74
CA ALA A 135 12.75 3.62 -20.43
C ALA A 135 13.77 4.34 -19.51
N ILE A 136 14.30 3.66 -18.49
CA ILE A 136 15.13 4.27 -17.44
C ILE A 136 16.51 4.64 -18.00
N THR A 137 16.85 5.92 -17.90
CA THR A 137 18.14 6.48 -18.34
C THR A 137 19.16 6.59 -17.21
N ASP A 138 18.73 6.74 -15.95
CA ASP A 138 19.59 6.85 -14.77
C ASP A 138 19.06 5.98 -13.61
N ALA A 139 19.88 5.02 -13.17
CA ALA A 139 19.58 4.11 -12.07
C ALA A 139 20.25 4.49 -10.73
N SER A 140 20.95 5.62 -10.65
CA SER A 140 21.84 5.98 -9.52
C SER A 140 21.11 6.09 -8.17
N ILE A 141 19.80 6.36 -8.16
CA ILE A 141 19.01 6.41 -6.92
C ILE A 141 18.92 5.04 -6.20
N LEU A 142 19.11 3.94 -6.93
CA LEU A 142 19.20 2.60 -6.34
C LEU A 142 20.45 2.44 -5.47
N ASP A 143 21.46 3.30 -5.62
CA ASP A 143 22.62 3.32 -4.72
C ASP A 143 22.26 3.73 -3.28
N GLU A 144 21.17 4.48 -3.06
CA GLU A 144 20.67 4.82 -1.72
C GLU A 144 19.93 3.65 -1.04
N LEU A 145 19.56 2.64 -1.80
CA LEU A 145 18.79 1.49 -1.32
C LEU A 145 19.75 0.37 -0.90
N GLU A 146 20.32 0.52 0.31
CA GLU A 146 21.30 -0.40 0.91
C GLU A 146 20.76 -1.83 1.12
N GLN A 147 19.44 -2.02 1.19
CA GLN A 147 18.80 -3.32 1.44
C GLN A 147 18.58 -4.16 0.17
N LEU A 148 18.90 -3.64 -1.02
CA LEU A 148 18.74 -4.34 -2.30
C LEU A 148 19.62 -5.59 -2.41
N GLN A 149 18.95 -6.69 -2.73
CA GLN A 149 19.47 -8.05 -2.93
C GLN A 149 19.25 -8.52 -4.38
N TYR A 150 18.22 -8.02 -5.06
CA TYR A 150 17.91 -8.30 -6.46
C TYR A 150 17.49 -7.01 -7.19
N VAL A 151 18.11 -6.74 -8.33
CA VAL A 151 17.79 -5.63 -9.24
C VAL A 151 17.78 -6.16 -10.67
N ASP A 152 16.63 -6.05 -11.35
CA ASP A 152 16.54 -6.25 -12.80
C ASP A 152 16.28 -4.91 -13.49
N LEU A 153 17.25 -4.49 -14.30
CA LEU A 153 17.23 -3.31 -15.18
C LEU A 153 17.32 -3.73 -16.65
N SER A 154 17.23 -5.02 -16.99
CA SER A 154 17.33 -5.50 -18.36
C SER A 154 16.26 -4.89 -19.27
N GLY A 155 16.50 -4.78 -20.58
CA GLY A 155 15.52 -4.17 -21.49
C GLY A 155 15.30 -2.66 -21.34
N ASN A 156 16.11 -1.94 -20.56
CA ASN A 156 16.18 -0.46 -20.58
C ASN A 156 17.27 -0.01 -21.58
N PRO A 157 16.94 0.36 -22.84
CA PRO A 157 17.95 0.55 -23.89
C PRO A 157 18.80 1.82 -23.71
N GLU A 158 18.21 2.91 -23.20
CA GLU A 158 18.89 4.20 -23.02
C GLU A 158 19.57 4.34 -21.64
N LEU A 159 19.71 3.25 -20.88
CA LEU A 159 20.32 3.27 -19.55
C LEU A 159 21.79 3.69 -19.64
N ASN A 160 22.15 4.77 -18.95
CA ASN A 160 23.53 5.18 -18.73
C ASN A 160 24.20 4.19 -17.77
N CYS A 161 25.06 3.33 -18.29
CA CYS A 161 25.76 2.29 -17.53
C CYS A 161 26.64 2.82 -16.39
N ALA A 162 27.06 4.10 -16.43
CA ALA A 162 27.79 4.71 -15.32
C ALA A 162 26.90 4.85 -14.06
N SER A 163 25.58 4.97 -14.22
CA SER A 163 24.62 5.05 -13.10
C SER A 163 24.50 3.75 -12.31
N THR A 164 24.91 2.60 -12.87
CA THR A 164 24.92 1.30 -12.18
C THR A 164 26.27 0.92 -11.56
N ALA A 165 27.30 1.76 -11.72
CA ALA A 165 28.67 1.39 -11.37
C ALA A 165 28.88 1.03 -9.88
N LYS A 166 28.16 1.68 -8.93
CA LYS A 166 28.25 1.29 -7.51
C LYS A 166 27.41 0.05 -7.20
N LEU A 167 26.26 -0.15 -7.86
CA LEU A 167 25.51 -1.43 -7.78
C LEU A 167 26.37 -2.61 -8.22
N GLN A 168 27.07 -2.48 -9.36
CA GLN A 168 27.96 -3.51 -9.90
C GLN A 168 29.13 -3.87 -8.96
N ALA A 169 29.51 -2.97 -8.03
CA ALA A 169 30.52 -3.23 -7.02
C ALA A 169 29.99 -3.96 -5.75
N ARG A 170 28.67 -4.15 -5.60
CA ARG A 170 28.07 -4.80 -4.43
C ARG A 170 28.19 -6.32 -4.53
N LYS A 171 28.94 -6.94 -3.61
CA LYS A 171 29.21 -8.39 -3.58
C LYS A 171 28.01 -9.29 -3.22
N GLN A 172 26.83 -8.74 -2.96
CA GLN A 172 25.65 -9.44 -2.43
C GLN A 172 24.34 -9.05 -3.15
N ILE A 173 24.46 -8.48 -4.36
CA ILE A 173 23.31 -8.13 -5.20
C ILE A 173 23.29 -9.02 -6.44
N GLU A 174 22.15 -9.61 -6.76
CA GLU A 174 21.88 -10.13 -8.09
C GLU A 174 21.45 -8.95 -8.97
N LEU A 175 22.17 -8.72 -10.07
CA LEU A 175 22.00 -7.54 -10.92
C LEU A 175 21.93 -7.95 -12.38
N LEU A 176 20.75 -7.79 -12.99
CA LEU A 176 20.53 -8.00 -14.41
C LEU A 176 20.54 -6.65 -15.14
N LEU A 177 21.45 -6.49 -16.10
CA LEU A 177 21.67 -5.25 -16.84
C LEU A 177 21.24 -5.36 -18.31
N PRO A 178 20.92 -4.23 -18.96
CA PRO A 178 20.84 -4.12 -20.41
C PRO A 178 22.12 -4.63 -21.09
N LYS A 179 21.98 -5.17 -22.31
CA LYS A 179 23.08 -5.86 -23.00
C LYS A 179 24.33 -4.97 -23.18
N HIS A 180 24.15 -3.67 -23.42
CA HIS A 180 25.23 -2.69 -23.61
C HIS A 180 25.92 -2.24 -22.32
N CYS A 181 25.34 -2.52 -21.15
CA CYS A 181 25.93 -2.22 -19.83
C CYS A 181 26.66 -3.40 -19.20
N ARG A 182 26.69 -4.56 -19.87
CA ARG A 182 27.50 -5.71 -19.47
C ARG A 182 28.86 -5.57 -20.14
N GLN A 183 29.90 -5.45 -19.32
CA GLN A 183 31.28 -5.65 -19.79
C GLN A 183 31.47 -7.15 -20.09
N GLU A 184 32.13 -7.46 -21.20
CA GLU A 184 32.47 -8.83 -21.62
C GLU A 184 33.73 -9.37 -20.93
#